data_AF-A0A348AMU4-F1
#
_entry.id   AF-A0A348AMU4-F1
#
_cell.length_a   1.000
_cell.length_b   1.000
_cell.length_c   1.000
_cell.angle_alpha   90.00
_cell.angle_beta   90.00
_cell.angle_gamma   90.00
#
_symmetry.space_group_name_H-M   'P 1'
#
loop_
_entity.id
_entity.type
_entity.pdbx_description
1 polymer ?
#
loop_
_entity_poly.entity_id
_entity_poly.type
_entity_poly.pdbx_seq_one_letter_code
_entity_poly.pdbx_strand_id
1 'polypeptide(L)'
;MQKEKVMIVTLMRSDLYDAPGYVGAYLNLPASRDEIQDAMDRARIRDGLPYQIVECFNMQGEELNFIQEKPSLDKLNFLAHRISDLPTHDLLAFNGCVAMGDERPDMKALINLTYSLEDVHVVPVNNDRELGKFYVDNDFIDAVNHIPPEYQKELLELLDYEKIGYEQRKAEGGIFKNGYYVVHGSGVMNQIYDGAHLPDLPEEAPYIFKLQLAEADFNMEDKEPDKTVPLLLPAGDKKILAALEQLGAVSLEECVFTHCSSPIPMLEQAFSFSEDIDKMNLLAERIRELENAGELPKFKAALEISDCSDIDQALDLTRNLDCYDFNPDLSSPEEYARQEFLLRYHIPESDPDLKLLHFSRCDSKWMQEAKAITTPYGIIRRNNQEMTLDFSIKQTGQQMR
;
A
#
# COMPACT_ATOMS: atom_id res chain seq x y z
N MET A 1 12.26 -5.19 -7.65
CA MET A 1 12.21 -4.08 -6.67
C MET A 1 10.76 -3.74 -6.40
N GLN A 2 10.40 -3.49 -5.13
CA GLN A 2 9.07 -2.98 -4.77
C GLN A 2 8.96 -1.52 -5.26
N LYS A 3 7.81 -1.12 -5.80
CA LYS A 3 7.59 0.28 -6.21
C LYS A 3 7.56 1.20 -4.99
N GLU A 4 8.04 2.43 -5.18
CA GLU A 4 7.94 3.47 -4.17
C GLU A 4 6.45 3.79 -3.90
N LYS A 5 6.05 3.73 -2.63
CA LYS A 5 4.70 4.14 -2.21
C LYS A 5 4.61 5.66 -2.25
N VAL A 6 3.54 6.22 -2.81
CA VAL A 6 3.38 7.68 -3.03
C VAL A 6 2.16 8.28 -2.33
N MET A 7 1.20 7.45 -1.94
CA MET A 7 -0.01 7.90 -1.25
C MET A 7 -0.53 6.86 -0.27
N ILE A 8 -1.27 7.32 0.74
CA ILE A 8 -1.91 6.52 1.78
C ILE A 8 -3.41 6.79 1.70
N VAL A 9 -4.22 5.74 1.67
CA VAL A 9 -5.69 5.83 1.68
C VAL A 9 -6.29 5.06 2.84
N THR A 10 -7.42 5.54 3.35
CA THR A 10 -8.20 4.84 4.39
C THR A 10 -9.49 4.29 3.79
N LEU A 11 -9.62 2.96 3.77
CA LEU A 11 -10.79 2.22 3.31
C LEU A 11 -11.75 1.99 4.48
N MET A 12 -13.02 2.40 4.34
CA MET A 12 -14.06 2.14 5.33
C MET A 12 -15.30 1.52 4.71
N ARG A 13 -15.80 0.45 5.33
CA ARG A 13 -17.09 -0.18 5.01
C ARG A 13 -18.22 0.76 5.40
N SER A 14 -19.14 1.02 4.48
CA SER A 14 -20.09 2.14 4.63
C SER A 14 -21.12 1.93 5.74
N ASP A 15 -21.49 0.70 6.06
CA ASP A 15 -22.43 0.34 7.12
C ASP A 15 -21.81 0.39 8.54
N LEU A 16 -20.48 0.36 8.64
CA LEU A 16 -19.75 0.43 9.91
C LEU A 16 -19.18 1.82 10.21
N TYR A 17 -19.46 2.83 9.38
CA TYR A 17 -18.84 4.15 9.52
C TYR A 17 -19.05 4.78 10.91
N ASP A 18 -20.23 4.57 11.51
CA ASP A 18 -20.58 5.07 12.84
C ASP A 18 -20.36 4.01 13.95
N ALA A 19 -19.79 2.85 13.62
CA ALA A 19 -19.60 1.76 14.58
C ALA A 19 -18.46 2.09 15.56
N PRO A 20 -18.70 2.03 16.89
CA PRO A 20 -17.67 2.31 17.89
C PRO A 20 -16.44 1.41 17.72
N GLY A 21 -15.25 2.01 17.64
CA GLY A 21 -13.99 1.29 17.53
C GLY A 21 -13.65 0.77 16.12
N TYR A 22 -14.51 0.97 15.13
CA TYR A 22 -14.18 0.66 13.74
C TYR A 22 -13.34 1.78 13.11
N VAL A 23 -12.17 1.42 12.57
CA VAL A 23 -11.21 2.38 11.99
C VAL A 23 -10.93 2.13 10.49
N GLY A 24 -11.60 1.13 9.90
CA GLY A 24 -11.31 0.73 8.52
C GLY A 24 -9.92 0.13 8.34
N ALA A 25 -9.30 0.38 7.19
CA ALA A 25 -7.94 -0.06 6.89
C ALA A 25 -7.15 0.98 6.10
N TYR A 26 -5.92 1.22 6.55
CA TYR A 26 -4.93 1.99 5.80
C TYR A 26 -4.30 1.12 4.70
N LEU A 27 -4.08 1.72 3.53
CA LEU A 27 -3.43 1.10 2.38
C LEU A 27 -2.48 2.09 1.71
N ASN A 28 -1.24 1.66 1.50
CA ASN A 28 -0.22 2.43 0.78
C ASN A 28 -0.26 2.09 -0.71
N LEU A 29 -0.43 3.10 -1.56
CA LEU A 29 -0.46 2.93 -3.03
C LEU A 29 0.84 3.46 -3.66
N PRO A 30 1.30 2.88 -4.79
CA PRO A 30 0.73 1.74 -5.50
C PRO A 30 0.77 0.43 -4.70
N ALA A 31 -0.33 -0.30 -4.69
CA ALA A 31 -0.51 -1.56 -4.01
C ALA A 31 -0.67 -2.72 -4.99
N SER A 32 -0.14 -3.88 -4.62
CA SER A 32 -0.39 -5.16 -5.30
C SER A 32 -1.82 -5.64 -5.07
N ARG A 33 -2.26 -6.63 -5.86
CA ARG A 33 -3.55 -7.30 -5.66
C ARG A 33 -3.70 -7.81 -4.22
N ASP A 34 -2.65 -8.43 -3.68
CA ASP A 34 -2.72 -9.07 -2.38
C ASP A 34 -2.65 -8.04 -1.23
N GLU A 35 -1.93 -6.92 -1.38
CA GLU A 35 -1.97 -5.78 -0.44
C GLU A 35 -3.36 -5.12 -0.41
N ILE A 36 -4.00 -4.97 -1.57
CA ILE A 36 -5.39 -4.49 -1.67
C ILE A 36 -6.32 -5.47 -0.96
N GLN A 37 -6.21 -6.77 -1.25
CA GLN A 37 -7.05 -7.78 -0.61
C GLN A 37 -6.88 -7.78 0.91
N ASP A 38 -5.66 -7.64 1.42
CA ASP A 38 -5.44 -7.52 2.86
C ASP A 38 -6.11 -6.30 3.47
N ALA A 39 -6.02 -5.13 2.82
CA ALA A 39 -6.70 -3.94 3.30
C ALA A 39 -8.23 -4.09 3.25
N MET A 40 -8.77 -4.81 2.24
CA MET A 40 -10.19 -5.14 2.17
C MET A 40 -10.60 -6.06 3.33
N ASP A 41 -9.79 -7.07 3.66
CA ASP A 41 -10.03 -7.97 4.80
C ASP A 41 -10.02 -7.21 6.14
N ARG A 42 -9.03 -6.33 6.37
CA ARG A 42 -8.95 -5.47 7.57
C ARG A 42 -10.11 -4.50 7.66
N ALA A 43 -10.53 -3.91 6.54
CA ALA A 43 -11.72 -3.07 6.47
C ALA A 43 -13.02 -3.90 6.49
N ARG A 44 -12.95 -5.24 6.48
CA ARG A 44 -14.08 -6.18 6.50
C ARG A 44 -15.02 -6.01 5.29
N ILE A 45 -14.45 -5.59 4.16
CA ILE A 45 -15.17 -5.38 2.91
C ILE A 45 -15.20 -6.73 2.18
N ARG A 46 -16.39 -7.31 2.06
CA ARG A 46 -16.66 -8.56 1.33
C ARG A 46 -17.42 -8.26 0.05
N ASP A 47 -17.52 -9.26 -0.82
CA ASP A 47 -18.23 -9.16 -2.10
C ASP A 47 -19.60 -8.50 -1.97
N GLY A 48 -19.78 -7.40 -2.70
CA GLY A 48 -21.02 -6.62 -2.74
C GLY A 48 -21.23 -5.63 -1.59
N LEU A 49 -20.37 -5.60 -0.57
CA LEU A 49 -20.47 -4.61 0.50
C LEU A 49 -19.93 -3.24 0.04
N PRO A 50 -20.71 -2.15 0.21
CA PRO A 50 -20.27 -0.83 -0.18
C PRO A 50 -19.17 -0.32 0.77
N TYR A 51 -18.15 0.30 0.20
CA TYR A 51 -17.08 0.96 0.95
C TYR A 51 -16.76 2.32 0.33
N GLN A 52 -16.04 3.15 1.07
CA GLN A 52 -15.56 4.45 0.62
C GLN A 52 -14.10 4.64 1.03
N ILE A 53 -13.37 5.37 0.20
CA ILE A 53 -12.09 5.96 0.58
C ILE A 53 -12.40 7.30 1.24
N VAL A 54 -12.10 7.40 2.53
CA VAL A 54 -12.49 8.55 3.37
C VAL A 54 -11.36 9.55 3.57
N GLU A 55 -10.13 9.10 3.37
CA GLU A 55 -8.91 9.88 3.52
C GLU A 55 -7.93 9.52 2.41
N CYS A 56 -7.18 10.50 1.92
CA CYS A 56 -6.12 10.33 0.94
C CYS A 56 -4.99 11.33 1.19
N PHE A 57 -3.82 10.83 1.57
CA PHE A 57 -2.63 11.61 1.92
C PHE A 57 -1.44 11.24 1.05
N ASN A 58 -0.47 12.15 0.91
CA ASN A 58 0.86 11.77 0.46
C ASN A 58 1.63 11.04 1.57
N MET A 59 2.83 10.55 1.25
CA MET A 59 3.68 9.85 2.24
C MET A 59 4.20 10.75 3.37
N GLN A 60 4.07 12.08 3.25
CA GLN A 60 4.42 13.04 4.29
C GLN A 60 3.21 13.38 5.20
N GLY A 61 2.04 12.81 4.95
CA GLY A 61 0.82 13.06 5.72
C GLY A 61 0.04 14.31 5.31
N GLU A 62 0.35 14.90 4.16
CA GLU A 62 -0.40 16.05 3.63
C GLU A 62 -1.58 15.55 2.79
N GLU A 63 -2.75 16.17 2.97
CA GLU A 63 -3.97 15.80 2.28
C GLU A 63 -3.90 16.12 0.78
N LEU A 64 -4.19 15.13 -0.06
CA LEU A 64 -4.22 15.25 -1.51
C LEU A 64 -5.55 15.85 -1.98
N ASN A 65 -5.73 17.14 -1.70
CA ASN A 65 -6.96 17.91 -1.97
C ASN A 65 -7.41 17.95 -3.44
N PHE A 66 -6.56 17.53 -4.38
CA PHE A 66 -6.90 17.42 -5.79
C PHE A 66 -7.61 16.10 -6.14
N ILE A 67 -7.62 15.13 -5.23
CA ILE A 67 -8.38 13.89 -5.40
C ILE A 67 -9.87 14.19 -5.16
N GLN A 68 -10.71 13.73 -6.08
CA GLN A 68 -12.17 13.89 -5.99
C GLN A 68 -12.75 13.14 -4.78
N GLU A 69 -13.95 13.54 -4.35
CA GLU A 69 -14.68 12.79 -3.33
C GLU A 69 -15.04 11.38 -3.84
N LYS A 70 -14.93 10.38 -2.95
CA LYS A 70 -15.25 8.97 -3.21
C LYS A 70 -14.58 8.43 -4.49
N PRO A 71 -13.24 8.51 -4.56
CA PRO A 71 -12.51 8.02 -5.72
C PRO A 71 -12.61 6.49 -5.83
N SER A 72 -12.47 5.96 -7.05
CA SER A 72 -12.34 4.52 -7.27
C SER A 72 -10.94 4.07 -6.85
N LEU A 73 -10.88 3.00 -6.04
CA LEU A 73 -9.61 2.43 -5.58
C LEU A 73 -8.72 2.01 -6.75
N ASP A 74 -9.27 1.36 -7.77
CA ASP A 74 -8.50 0.93 -8.95
C ASP A 74 -7.88 2.12 -9.69
N LYS A 75 -8.65 3.20 -9.89
CA LYS A 75 -8.15 4.42 -10.55
C LYS A 75 -7.08 5.11 -9.72
N LEU A 76 -7.23 5.16 -8.40
CA LEU A 76 -6.23 5.71 -7.50
C LEU A 76 -4.96 4.87 -7.48
N ASN A 77 -5.10 3.55 -7.38
CA ASN A 77 -3.97 2.64 -7.40
C ASN A 77 -3.20 2.76 -8.73
N PHE A 78 -3.92 2.88 -9.85
CA PHE A 78 -3.32 3.15 -11.15
C PHE A 78 -2.59 4.50 -11.19
N LEU A 79 -3.23 5.57 -10.73
CA LEU A 79 -2.59 6.88 -10.65
C LEU A 79 -1.31 6.84 -9.81
N ALA A 80 -1.34 6.16 -8.66
CA ALA A 80 -0.18 5.96 -7.80
C ALA A 80 0.95 5.20 -8.53
N HIS A 81 0.62 4.17 -9.31
CA HIS A 81 1.60 3.45 -10.14
C HIS A 81 2.28 4.38 -11.15
N ARG A 82 1.51 5.27 -11.78
CA ARG A 82 2.04 6.24 -12.74
C ARG A 82 2.93 7.27 -12.06
N ILE A 83 2.47 7.87 -10.96
CA ILE A 83 3.22 8.86 -10.19
C ILE A 83 4.54 8.28 -9.68
N SER A 84 4.54 7.04 -9.20
CA SER A 84 5.75 6.34 -8.73
C SER A 84 6.80 6.13 -9.83
N ASP A 85 6.38 6.07 -11.10
CA ASP A 85 7.31 5.93 -12.24
C ASP A 85 7.79 7.27 -12.80
N LEU A 86 7.24 8.40 -12.35
CA LEU A 86 7.64 9.70 -12.86
C LEU A 86 9.04 10.07 -12.35
N PRO A 87 9.96 10.51 -13.24
CA PRO A 87 11.19 11.11 -12.79
C PRO A 87 10.91 12.40 -12.01
N THR A 88 11.86 12.83 -11.20
CA THR A 88 11.70 13.99 -10.29
C THR A 88 11.22 15.25 -11.00
N HIS A 89 11.72 15.54 -12.22
CA HIS A 89 11.26 16.68 -13.02
C HIS A 89 9.76 16.58 -13.35
N ASP A 90 9.31 15.42 -13.81
CA ASP A 90 7.93 15.20 -14.23
C ASP A 90 6.99 15.16 -13.02
N LEU A 91 7.46 14.69 -11.87
CA LEU A 91 6.71 14.78 -10.62
C LEU A 91 6.47 16.25 -10.21
N LEU A 92 7.46 17.13 -10.38
CA LEU A 92 7.30 18.57 -10.15
C LEU A 92 6.32 19.18 -11.17
N ALA A 93 6.44 18.80 -12.44
CA ALA A 93 5.54 19.23 -13.51
C ALA A 93 4.09 18.82 -13.21
N PHE A 94 3.87 17.55 -12.83
CA PHE A 94 2.57 17.01 -12.45
C PHE A 94 1.96 17.81 -11.29
N ASN A 95 2.71 17.99 -10.20
CA ASN A 95 2.24 18.73 -9.03
C ASN A 95 1.91 20.20 -9.34
N GLY A 96 2.69 20.84 -10.23
CA GLY A 96 2.39 22.17 -10.73
C GLY A 96 1.10 22.20 -11.55
N CYS A 97 0.94 21.30 -12.52
CA CYS A 97 -0.26 21.21 -13.37
C CYS A 97 -1.54 20.97 -12.57
N VAL A 98 -1.49 20.10 -11.58
CA VAL A 98 -2.62 19.85 -10.67
C VAL A 98 -3.04 21.13 -9.91
N ALA A 99 -2.09 22.02 -9.62
CA ALA A 99 -2.34 23.29 -8.93
C ALA A 99 -2.69 24.47 -9.86
N MET A 100 -2.54 24.32 -11.19
CA MET A 100 -2.79 25.39 -12.17
C MET A 100 -4.27 25.59 -12.53
N GLY A 101 -5.17 24.68 -12.14
CA GLY A 101 -6.60 24.74 -12.47
C GLY A 101 -7.49 25.33 -11.36
N ASP A 102 -8.56 26.03 -11.77
CA ASP A 102 -9.60 26.52 -10.85
C ASP A 102 -10.57 25.41 -10.39
N GLU A 103 -10.70 24.35 -11.18
CA GLU A 103 -11.55 23.19 -10.89
C GLU A 103 -10.69 21.97 -10.52
N ARG A 104 -11.18 21.16 -9.57
CA ARG A 104 -10.53 19.92 -9.20
C ARG A 104 -10.58 18.94 -10.38
N PRO A 105 -9.43 18.43 -10.87
CA PRO A 105 -9.41 17.48 -11.98
C PRO A 105 -10.06 16.16 -11.58
N ASP A 106 -10.84 15.57 -12.48
CA ASP A 106 -11.34 14.22 -12.28
C ASP A 106 -10.24 13.17 -12.43
N MET A 107 -10.52 11.92 -12.06
CA MET A 107 -9.53 10.83 -12.19
C MET A 107 -9.06 10.61 -13.63
N LYS A 108 -9.89 10.93 -14.63
CA LYS A 108 -9.50 10.78 -16.04
C LYS A 108 -8.45 11.82 -16.41
N ALA A 109 -8.67 13.09 -16.03
CA ALA A 109 -7.74 14.18 -16.24
C ALA A 109 -6.42 13.95 -15.50
N LEU A 110 -6.47 13.51 -14.24
CA LEU A 110 -5.28 13.19 -13.45
C LEU A 110 -4.44 12.09 -14.10
N ILE A 111 -5.07 11.01 -14.56
CA ILE A 111 -4.35 9.91 -15.22
C ILE A 111 -3.75 10.38 -16.55
N ASN A 112 -4.52 11.08 -17.38
CA ASN A 112 -4.04 11.59 -18.68
C ASN A 112 -2.92 12.63 -18.53
N LEU A 113 -2.92 13.39 -17.43
CA LEU A 113 -1.83 14.31 -17.10
C LEU A 113 -0.50 13.58 -16.95
N THR A 114 -0.48 12.36 -16.39
CA THR A 114 0.75 11.53 -16.30
C THR A 114 1.32 11.07 -17.65
N TYR A 115 0.64 11.35 -18.76
CA TYR A 115 1.09 11.07 -20.13
C TYR A 115 1.37 12.35 -20.94
N SER A 116 1.24 13.52 -20.32
CA SER A 116 1.23 14.81 -21.02
C SER A 116 2.18 15.84 -20.39
N LEU A 117 3.27 15.36 -19.78
CA LEU A 117 4.22 16.21 -19.03
C LEU A 117 5.39 16.71 -19.89
N GLU A 118 5.56 16.19 -21.11
CA GLU A 118 6.69 16.53 -22.01
C GLU A 118 6.75 18.03 -22.35
N ASP A 119 5.58 18.67 -22.49
CA ASP A 119 5.44 20.09 -22.83
C ASP A 119 5.31 21.00 -21.58
N VAL A 120 5.54 20.47 -20.38
CA VAL A 120 5.47 21.24 -19.13
C VAL A 120 6.87 21.69 -18.73
N HIS A 121 7.04 23.00 -18.55
CA HIS A 121 8.31 23.58 -18.14
C HIS A 121 8.33 23.86 -16.64
N VAL A 122 9.39 23.39 -15.98
CA VAL A 122 9.63 23.59 -14.55
C VAL A 122 10.93 24.38 -14.38
N VAL A 123 10.85 25.57 -13.81
CA VAL A 123 11.99 26.48 -13.62
C VAL A 123 12.21 26.73 -12.13
N PRO A 124 13.43 26.58 -11.58
CA PRO A 124 13.70 26.69 -10.14
C PRO A 124 13.77 28.15 -9.67
N VAL A 125 12.63 28.85 -9.70
CA VAL A 125 12.47 30.25 -9.29
C VAL A 125 11.19 30.42 -8.45
N ASN A 126 11.20 31.37 -7.52
CA ASN A 126 10.13 31.52 -6.52
C ASN A 126 9.33 32.82 -6.61
N ASN A 127 9.74 33.75 -7.46
CA ASN A 127 9.11 35.05 -7.58
C ASN A 127 9.32 35.65 -8.97
N ASP A 128 8.52 36.66 -9.28
CA ASP A 128 8.53 37.33 -10.58
C ASP A 128 9.89 37.95 -10.92
N ARG A 129 10.67 38.40 -9.93
CA ARG A 129 12.02 38.95 -10.17
C ARG A 129 12.99 37.88 -10.65
N GLU A 130 13.05 36.74 -9.98
CA GLU A 130 13.87 35.60 -10.38
C GLU A 130 13.43 35.04 -11.73
N LEU A 131 12.12 34.96 -11.96
CA LEU A 131 11.56 34.54 -13.23
C LEU A 131 11.97 35.49 -14.37
N GLY A 132 11.78 36.80 -14.21
CA GLY A 132 12.18 37.76 -15.25
C GLY A 132 13.68 37.76 -15.50
N LYS A 133 14.51 37.52 -14.47
CA LYS A 133 15.94 37.28 -14.66
C LYS A 133 16.20 36.03 -15.48
N PHE A 134 15.51 34.92 -15.21
CA PHE A 134 15.61 33.70 -16.01
C PHE A 134 15.27 33.94 -17.49
N TYR A 135 14.18 34.65 -17.81
CA TYR A 135 13.83 34.96 -19.20
C TYR A 135 14.89 35.80 -19.92
N VAL A 136 15.46 36.79 -19.22
CA VAL A 136 16.50 37.64 -19.81
C VAL A 136 17.81 36.88 -19.97
N ASP A 137 18.25 36.13 -18.96
CA ASP A 137 19.52 35.39 -18.98
C ASP A 137 19.53 34.25 -20.02
N ASN A 138 18.34 33.77 -20.45
CA ASN A 138 18.17 32.73 -21.47
C ASN A 138 17.72 33.28 -22.83
N ASP A 139 17.87 34.60 -23.06
CA ASP A 139 17.54 35.26 -24.33
C ASP A 139 16.08 35.06 -24.79
N PHE A 140 15.13 34.89 -23.87
CA PHE A 140 13.70 34.75 -24.19
C PHE A 140 12.97 36.09 -24.35
N ILE A 141 13.66 37.22 -24.13
CA ILE A 141 13.11 38.56 -24.31
C ILE A 141 13.74 39.22 -25.54
N ASP A 142 13.05 39.14 -26.68
CA ASP A 142 13.53 39.70 -27.95
C ASP A 142 13.95 41.18 -27.85
N ALA A 143 13.22 41.98 -27.06
CA ALA A 143 13.54 43.40 -26.88
C ALA A 143 14.92 43.65 -26.24
N VAL A 144 15.44 42.68 -25.48
CA VAL A 144 16.75 42.74 -24.81
C VAL A 144 17.85 42.12 -25.68
N ASN A 145 17.52 41.11 -26.49
CA ASN A 145 18.47 40.38 -27.35
C ASN A 145 19.14 41.26 -28.42
N HIS A 146 18.53 42.39 -28.78
CA HIS A 146 19.04 43.32 -29.79
C HIS A 146 19.93 44.44 -29.23
N ILE A 147 20.26 44.40 -27.94
CA ILE A 147 21.13 45.40 -27.32
C ILE A 147 22.59 45.17 -27.77
N PRO A 148 23.27 46.21 -28.31
CA PRO A 148 24.67 46.08 -28.69
C PRO A 148 25.57 45.69 -27.50
N PRO A 149 26.56 44.80 -27.68
CA PRO A 149 27.42 44.30 -26.60
C PRO A 149 28.08 45.40 -25.76
N GLU A 150 28.40 46.54 -26.39
CA GLU A 150 29.01 47.70 -25.75
C GLU A 150 28.13 48.38 -24.69
N TYR A 151 26.79 48.22 -24.73
CA TYR A 151 25.84 48.80 -23.78
C TYR A 151 25.11 47.75 -22.93
N GLN A 152 25.34 46.47 -23.20
CA GLN A 152 24.57 45.37 -22.64
C GLN A 152 24.65 45.34 -21.12
N LYS A 153 25.86 45.49 -20.54
CA LYS A 153 26.03 45.45 -19.08
C LYS A 153 25.26 46.57 -18.36
N GLU A 154 25.37 47.79 -18.86
CA GLU A 154 24.76 48.98 -18.25
C GLU A 154 23.23 48.95 -18.36
N LEU A 155 22.71 48.45 -19.49
CA LEU A 155 21.27 48.36 -19.72
C LEU A 155 20.62 47.19 -18.97
N LEU A 156 21.32 46.04 -18.85
CA LEU A 156 20.83 44.90 -18.05
C LEU A 156 20.69 45.25 -16.56
N GLU A 157 21.53 46.15 -16.02
CA GLU A 157 21.42 46.63 -14.64
C GLU A 157 20.20 47.54 -14.42
N LEU A 158 19.62 48.12 -15.49
CA LEU A 158 18.46 49.01 -15.43
C LEU A 158 17.12 48.29 -15.66
N LEU A 159 17.14 47.00 -16.03
CA LEU A 159 15.92 46.24 -16.28
C LEU A 159 15.13 45.98 -15.00
N ASP A 160 13.83 46.18 -15.10
CA ASP A 160 12.87 45.77 -14.06
C ASP A 160 12.51 44.29 -14.26
N TYR A 161 13.36 43.40 -13.75
CA TYR A 161 13.17 41.96 -13.84
C TYR A 161 11.84 41.50 -13.20
N GLU A 162 11.38 42.18 -12.15
CA GLU A 162 10.13 41.83 -11.48
C GLU A 162 8.93 42.10 -12.39
N LYS A 163 8.92 43.25 -13.07
CA LYS A 163 7.91 43.54 -14.08
C LYS A 163 7.96 42.56 -15.26
N ILE A 164 9.15 42.22 -15.74
CA ILE A 164 9.32 41.25 -16.84
C ILE A 164 8.70 39.91 -16.45
N GLY A 165 9.07 39.34 -15.30
CA GLY A 165 8.55 38.03 -14.89
C GLY A 165 7.06 38.05 -14.61
N TYR A 166 6.52 39.13 -14.01
CA TYR A 166 5.09 39.26 -13.79
C TYR A 166 4.29 39.22 -15.10
N GLU A 167 4.73 39.98 -16.12
CA GLU A 167 4.05 40.01 -17.41
C GLU A 167 4.14 38.64 -18.11
N GLN A 168 5.30 37.97 -18.07
CA GLN A 168 5.45 36.63 -18.67
C GLN A 168 4.57 35.60 -17.97
N ARG A 169 4.63 35.53 -16.63
CA ARG A 169 3.78 34.62 -15.85
C ARG A 169 2.30 34.82 -16.16
N LYS A 170 1.86 36.07 -16.25
CA LYS A 170 0.47 36.40 -16.58
C LYS A 170 0.11 36.04 -18.02
N ALA A 171 1.01 36.23 -18.97
CA ALA A 171 0.78 35.91 -20.39
C ALA A 171 0.66 34.40 -20.63
N GLU A 172 1.49 33.61 -19.93
CA GLU A 172 1.54 32.16 -20.10
C GLU A 172 0.61 31.39 -19.15
N GLY A 173 0.14 32.02 -18.08
CA GLY A 173 -0.73 31.40 -17.08
C GLY A 173 0.00 30.43 -16.13
N GLY A 174 1.31 30.55 -15.99
CA GLY A 174 2.09 29.72 -15.06
C GLY A 174 1.92 30.10 -13.59
N ILE A 175 2.36 29.23 -12.69
CA ILE A 175 2.24 29.40 -11.23
C ILE A 175 3.57 29.16 -10.53
N PHE A 176 3.74 29.75 -9.33
CA PHE A 176 4.81 29.36 -8.41
C PHE A 176 4.32 28.29 -7.44
N LYS A 177 5.07 27.20 -7.31
CA LYS A 177 4.80 26.11 -6.38
C LYS A 177 6.11 25.49 -5.87
N ASN A 178 6.23 25.40 -4.55
CA ASN A 178 7.27 24.62 -3.84
C ASN A 178 8.72 24.85 -4.32
N GLY A 179 9.14 26.09 -4.66
CA GLY A 179 10.50 26.32 -5.17
C GLY A 179 10.57 26.65 -6.65
N TYR A 180 9.48 26.46 -7.40
CA TYR A 180 9.49 26.40 -8.86
C TYR A 180 8.39 27.24 -9.49
N TYR A 181 8.67 27.74 -10.69
CA TYR A 181 7.68 28.20 -11.66
C TYR A 181 7.31 27.05 -12.58
N VAL A 182 6.02 26.75 -12.73
CA VAL A 182 5.51 25.72 -13.63
C VAL A 182 4.57 26.36 -14.64
N VAL A 183 4.78 26.05 -15.91
CA VAL A 183 3.96 26.53 -17.03
C VAL A 183 3.75 25.42 -18.04
N HIS A 184 2.54 25.34 -18.57
CA HIS A 184 2.20 24.37 -19.61
C HIS A 184 2.41 25.02 -20.99
N GLY A 185 3.30 24.46 -21.81
CA GLY A 185 3.66 25.06 -23.11
C GLY A 185 2.50 25.08 -24.12
N SER A 186 1.99 23.91 -24.50
CA SER A 186 0.98 23.78 -25.57
C SER A 186 -0.48 23.68 -25.08
N GLY A 187 -0.67 23.34 -23.80
CA GLY A 187 -1.97 22.97 -23.23
C GLY A 187 -2.56 21.65 -23.76
N VAL A 188 -1.83 20.90 -24.59
CA VAL A 188 -2.35 19.69 -25.22
C VAL A 188 -2.23 18.50 -24.27
N MET A 189 -3.38 17.92 -23.93
CA MET A 189 -3.46 16.72 -23.10
C MET A 189 -3.63 15.47 -23.97
N ASN A 190 -2.73 14.50 -23.81
CA ASN A 190 -2.86 13.18 -24.40
C ASN A 190 -4.03 12.42 -23.73
N GLN A 191 -5.04 12.05 -24.53
CA GLN A 191 -6.20 11.28 -24.03
C GLN A 191 -5.95 9.77 -24.15
N ILE A 192 -5.07 9.24 -23.31
CA ILE A 192 -4.73 7.80 -23.29
C ILE A 192 -5.82 7.00 -22.56
N TYR A 193 -6.28 7.48 -21.41
CA TYR A 193 -7.35 6.88 -20.63
C TYR A 193 -8.71 7.47 -20.99
N ASP A 194 -9.67 6.60 -21.35
CA ASP A 194 -11.01 6.97 -21.80
C ASP A 194 -11.98 7.34 -20.65
N GLY A 195 -11.64 6.97 -19.41
CA GLY A 195 -12.48 7.13 -18.21
C GLY A 195 -13.20 5.86 -17.77
N ALA A 196 -13.14 4.80 -18.57
CA ALA A 196 -13.82 3.52 -18.36
C ALA A 196 -12.83 2.36 -18.22
N HIS A 197 -11.90 2.19 -19.15
CA HIS A 197 -10.95 1.07 -19.20
C HIS A 197 -9.55 1.57 -18.89
N LEU A 198 -9.03 1.21 -17.71
CA LEU A 198 -7.67 1.59 -17.33
C LEU A 198 -6.67 1.00 -18.34
N PRO A 199 -5.61 1.75 -18.71
CA PRO A 199 -4.51 1.19 -19.47
C PRO A 199 -3.88 -0.01 -18.75
N ASP A 200 -3.22 -0.89 -19.51
CA ASP A 200 -2.52 -2.03 -18.91
C ASP A 200 -1.31 -1.55 -18.11
N LEU A 201 -1.20 -2.02 -16.87
CA LEU A 201 0.03 -1.96 -16.09
C LEU A 201 0.74 -3.32 -16.17
N PRO A 202 2.08 -3.37 -16.09
CA PRO A 202 2.78 -4.63 -15.89
C PRO A 202 2.30 -5.25 -14.57
N GLU A 203 1.53 -6.32 -14.65
CA GLU A 203 1.00 -6.99 -13.46
C GLU A 203 2.06 -7.95 -12.91
N GLU A 204 2.44 -7.75 -11.64
CA GLU A 204 3.25 -8.74 -10.94
C GLU A 204 2.37 -9.96 -10.62
N ALA A 205 2.92 -11.16 -10.84
CA ALA A 205 2.18 -12.38 -10.53
C ALA A 205 1.84 -12.41 -9.02
N PRO A 206 0.61 -12.79 -8.64
CA PRO A 206 0.20 -12.86 -7.24
C PRO A 206 1.14 -13.76 -6.43
N TYR A 207 1.46 -13.35 -5.20
CA TYR A 207 2.39 -14.06 -4.32
C TYR A 207 1.98 -13.91 -2.86
N ILE A 208 2.24 -14.95 -2.06
CA ILE A 208 2.19 -14.88 -0.59
C ILE A 208 3.57 -14.57 -0.03
N PHE A 209 4.62 -15.11 -0.66
CA PHE A 209 6.01 -14.77 -0.34
C PHE A 209 6.75 -14.41 -1.62
N LYS A 210 7.51 -13.33 -1.55
CA LYS A 210 8.49 -12.95 -2.57
C LYS A 210 9.86 -13.04 -1.96
N LEU A 211 10.60 -14.07 -2.37
CA LEU A 211 11.94 -14.37 -1.87
C LEU A 211 12.99 -13.85 -2.85
N GLN A 212 14.06 -13.26 -2.34
CA GLN A 212 15.31 -13.05 -3.08
C GLN A 212 16.27 -14.18 -2.70
N LEU A 213 16.32 -15.23 -3.53
CA LEU A 213 17.14 -16.40 -3.27
C LEU A 213 18.61 -16.14 -3.57
N ALA A 214 19.48 -16.73 -2.75
CA ALA A 214 20.93 -16.76 -2.91
C ALA A 214 21.46 -18.16 -2.53
N GLU A 215 22.69 -18.47 -2.94
CA GLU A 215 23.38 -19.70 -2.55
C GLU A 215 23.74 -19.67 -1.05
N ALA A 216 23.57 -20.79 -0.35
CA ALA A 216 23.76 -20.89 1.10
C ALA A 216 25.23 -20.65 1.57
N ASP A 217 26.21 -20.86 0.68
CA ASP A 217 27.64 -20.69 0.98
C ASP A 217 28.08 -19.21 1.06
N PHE A 218 27.14 -18.27 0.90
CA PHE A 218 27.41 -16.85 0.95
C PHE A 218 27.43 -16.28 2.39
N ASN A 219 28.52 -15.59 2.75
CA ASN A 219 28.72 -15.05 4.09
C ASN A 219 27.93 -13.74 4.29
N MET A 220 26.77 -13.81 4.94
CA MET A 220 25.84 -12.68 5.19
C MET A 220 26.45 -11.52 6.01
N GLU A 221 27.58 -11.74 6.69
CA GLU A 221 28.17 -10.75 7.60
C GLU A 221 29.02 -9.66 6.90
N ASP A 222 29.46 -9.87 5.64
CA ASP A 222 30.47 -8.99 5.03
C ASP A 222 30.21 -8.52 3.58
N LYS A 223 29.26 -9.10 2.84
CA LYS A 223 28.95 -8.71 1.45
C LYS A 223 27.46 -8.86 1.13
N GLU A 224 26.98 -8.21 0.06
CA GLU A 224 25.75 -8.62 -0.62
C GLU A 224 26.04 -9.79 -1.58
N PRO A 225 25.13 -10.77 -1.74
CA PRO A 225 25.36 -11.91 -2.62
C PRO A 225 25.60 -11.43 -4.06
N ASP A 226 26.62 -12.02 -4.71
CA ASP A 226 26.99 -11.69 -6.09
C ASP A 226 25.85 -11.94 -7.09
N LYS A 227 24.92 -12.85 -6.74
CA LYS A 227 23.75 -13.19 -7.54
C LYS A 227 22.56 -13.50 -6.64
N THR A 228 21.43 -12.87 -6.95
CA THR A 228 20.13 -13.22 -6.38
C THR A 228 19.11 -13.51 -7.47
N VAL A 229 18.15 -14.38 -7.17
CA VAL A 229 17.06 -14.74 -8.08
C VAL A 229 15.73 -14.60 -7.36
N PRO A 230 14.75 -13.84 -7.90
CA PRO A 230 13.43 -13.73 -7.30
C PRO A 230 12.64 -15.04 -7.45
N LEU A 231 12.06 -15.53 -6.36
CA LEU A 231 11.09 -16.63 -6.37
C LEU A 231 9.78 -16.16 -5.70
N LEU A 232 8.67 -16.30 -6.44
CA LEU A 232 7.33 -15.96 -5.97
C LEU A 232 6.61 -17.24 -5.55
N LEU A 233 6.22 -17.33 -4.28
CA LEU A 233 5.50 -18.46 -3.71
C LEU A 233 4.00 -18.15 -3.60
N PRO A 234 3.11 -19.11 -3.91
CA PRO A 234 3.43 -20.48 -4.26
C PRO A 234 4.00 -20.63 -5.68
N ALA A 235 5.04 -21.45 -5.81
CA ALA A 235 5.74 -21.77 -7.04
C ALA A 235 5.58 -23.26 -7.35
N GLY A 236 5.15 -23.57 -8.57
CA GLY A 236 5.21 -24.95 -9.07
C GLY A 236 6.64 -25.33 -9.50
N ASP A 237 6.90 -26.64 -9.60
CA ASP A 237 8.22 -27.23 -9.86
C ASP A 237 9.01 -26.55 -10.98
N LYS A 238 8.35 -26.20 -12.09
CA LYS A 238 9.01 -25.53 -13.24
C LYS A 238 9.65 -24.20 -12.86
N LYS A 239 8.98 -23.40 -12.01
CA LYS A 239 9.50 -22.10 -11.57
C LYS A 239 10.64 -22.27 -10.57
N ILE A 240 10.52 -23.26 -9.67
CA ILE A 240 11.56 -23.61 -8.70
C ILE A 240 12.82 -24.08 -9.44
N LEU A 241 12.70 -25.03 -10.36
CA LEU A 241 13.81 -25.53 -11.17
C LEU A 241 14.49 -24.40 -11.97
N ALA A 242 13.70 -23.50 -12.58
CA ALA A 242 14.25 -22.36 -13.30
C ALA A 242 15.00 -21.37 -12.39
N ALA A 243 14.61 -21.24 -11.12
CA ALA A 243 15.33 -20.43 -10.15
C ALA A 243 16.63 -21.11 -9.70
N LEU A 244 16.60 -22.42 -9.43
CA LEU A 244 17.77 -23.23 -9.07
C LEU A 244 18.82 -23.26 -10.18
N GLU A 245 18.40 -23.48 -11.43
CA GLU A 245 19.30 -23.43 -12.61
C GLU A 245 19.99 -22.08 -12.75
N GLN A 246 19.27 -20.98 -12.46
CA GLN A 246 19.86 -19.65 -12.47
C GLN A 246 20.88 -19.48 -11.34
N LEU A 247 20.61 -19.99 -10.14
CA LEU A 247 21.56 -19.90 -9.02
C LEU A 247 22.75 -20.86 -9.15
N GLY A 248 22.59 -21.96 -9.89
CA GLY A 248 23.56 -23.05 -9.93
C GLY A 248 23.43 -24.03 -8.76
N ALA A 249 22.32 -23.96 -8.02
CA ALA A 249 22.02 -24.84 -6.88
C ALA A 249 21.32 -26.13 -7.32
N VAL A 250 21.51 -27.22 -6.57
CA VAL A 250 20.90 -28.54 -6.88
C VAL A 250 19.51 -28.67 -6.26
N SER A 251 19.27 -28.01 -5.12
CA SER A 251 17.99 -28.04 -4.40
C SER A 251 17.75 -26.73 -3.64
N LEU A 252 16.52 -26.54 -3.14
CA LEU A 252 16.19 -25.42 -2.27
C LEU A 252 16.90 -25.50 -0.90
N GLU A 253 17.34 -26.68 -0.47
CA GLU A 253 18.13 -26.87 0.76
C GLU A 253 19.51 -26.20 0.67
N GLU A 254 20.04 -26.01 -0.54
CA GLU A 254 21.29 -25.29 -0.80
C GLU A 254 21.07 -23.78 -1.02
N CYS A 255 19.84 -23.30 -0.80
CA CYS A 255 19.47 -21.89 -0.97
C CYS A 255 19.10 -21.24 0.36
N VAL A 256 19.39 -19.96 0.47
CA VAL A 256 18.85 -19.05 1.50
C VAL A 256 18.13 -17.89 0.82
N PHE A 257 17.37 -17.10 1.57
CA PHE A 257 16.83 -15.85 1.04
C PHE A 257 17.38 -14.64 1.80
N THR A 258 17.74 -13.59 1.08
CA THR A 258 18.24 -12.34 1.68
C THR A 258 17.13 -11.33 1.96
N HIS A 259 15.99 -11.50 1.30
CA HIS A 259 14.83 -10.66 1.49
C HIS A 259 13.56 -11.49 1.28
N CYS A 260 12.59 -11.32 2.19
CA CYS A 260 11.25 -11.86 2.10
C CYS A 260 10.27 -10.70 2.20
N SER A 261 9.32 -10.63 1.27
CA SER A 261 8.18 -9.72 1.36
C SER A 261 6.89 -10.53 1.29
N SER A 262 5.92 -10.18 2.14
CA SER A 262 4.60 -10.78 2.17
C SER A 262 3.52 -9.71 2.25
N PRO A 263 2.41 -9.83 1.50
CA PRO A 263 1.25 -8.96 1.65
C PRO A 263 0.50 -9.21 2.97
N ILE A 264 0.84 -10.26 3.73
CA ILE A 264 0.30 -10.54 5.05
C ILE A 264 1.30 -10.00 6.09
N PRO A 265 1.00 -8.89 6.79
CA PRO A 265 2.00 -8.20 7.62
C PRO A 265 2.66 -9.08 8.68
N MET A 266 1.89 -9.99 9.30
CA MET A 266 2.41 -10.89 10.32
C MET A 266 3.47 -11.85 9.78
N LEU A 267 3.38 -12.23 8.50
CA LEU A 267 4.30 -13.20 7.89
C LEU A 267 5.57 -12.56 7.34
N GLU A 268 5.58 -11.24 7.11
CA GLU A 268 6.74 -10.54 6.55
C GLU A 268 7.95 -10.57 7.51
N GLN A 269 7.71 -10.60 8.82
CA GLN A 269 8.76 -10.61 9.86
C GLN A 269 8.74 -11.86 10.75
N ALA A 270 7.81 -12.81 10.52
CA ALA A 270 7.68 -13.99 11.37
C ALA A 270 8.82 -14.99 11.21
N PHE A 271 9.50 -15.02 10.06
CA PHE A 271 10.38 -16.13 9.69
C PHE A 271 11.84 -15.70 9.55
N SER A 272 12.75 -16.62 9.88
CA SER A 272 14.18 -16.41 9.78
C SER A 272 14.67 -16.54 8.33
N PHE A 273 15.78 -15.90 7.96
CA PHE A 273 16.38 -16.02 6.60
C PHE A 273 16.85 -17.44 6.22
N SER A 274 16.79 -18.38 7.18
CA SER A 274 17.13 -19.79 7.04
C SER A 274 15.89 -20.71 7.08
N GLU A 275 14.69 -20.15 6.91
CA GLU A 275 13.46 -20.95 6.90
C GLU A 275 13.45 -21.96 5.76
N ASP A 276 12.80 -23.09 6.00
CA ASP A 276 12.61 -24.14 4.99
C ASP A 276 11.72 -23.61 3.84
N ILE A 277 12.34 -23.38 2.68
CA ILE A 277 11.67 -22.79 1.51
C ILE A 277 10.56 -23.70 0.97
N ASP A 278 10.70 -25.02 1.10
CA ASP A 278 9.65 -25.97 0.71
C ASP A 278 8.43 -25.84 1.63
N LYS A 279 8.64 -25.67 2.93
CA LYS A 279 7.56 -25.33 3.88
C LYS A 279 6.95 -23.97 3.60
N MET A 280 7.74 -22.95 3.21
CA MET A 280 7.21 -21.65 2.79
C MET A 280 6.31 -21.78 1.57
N ASN A 281 6.71 -22.62 0.61
CA ASN A 281 5.92 -22.89 -0.58
C ASN A 281 4.59 -23.58 -0.21
N LEU A 282 4.64 -24.61 0.63
CA LEU A 282 3.45 -25.30 1.13
C LEU A 282 2.52 -24.35 1.90
N LEU A 283 3.07 -23.50 2.77
CA LEU A 283 2.29 -22.52 3.53
C LEU A 283 1.60 -21.54 2.57
N ALA A 284 2.31 -21.07 1.55
CA ALA A 284 1.75 -20.20 0.51
C ALA A 284 0.59 -20.87 -0.25
N GLU A 285 0.71 -22.16 -0.58
CA GLU A 285 -0.37 -22.94 -1.19
C GLU A 285 -1.60 -23.02 -0.27
N ARG A 286 -1.41 -23.36 1.01
CA ARG A 286 -2.50 -23.43 2.00
C ARG A 286 -3.18 -22.09 2.21
N ILE A 287 -2.42 -21.00 2.22
CA ILE A 287 -2.98 -19.64 2.31
C ILE A 287 -3.87 -19.33 1.10
N ARG A 288 -3.48 -19.74 -0.12
CA ARG A 288 -4.34 -19.59 -1.32
C ARG A 288 -5.58 -20.46 -1.26
N GLU A 289 -5.50 -21.67 -0.71
CA GLU A 289 -6.68 -22.51 -0.47
C GLU A 289 -7.66 -21.82 0.50
N LEU A 290 -7.14 -21.23 1.59
CA LEU A 290 -7.94 -20.48 2.57
C LEU A 290 -8.55 -19.20 1.97
N GLU A 291 -7.82 -18.48 1.11
CA GLU A 291 -8.33 -17.34 0.34
C GLU A 291 -9.56 -17.75 -0.49
N ASN A 292 -9.42 -18.83 -1.27
CA ASN A 292 -10.51 -19.35 -2.10
C ASN A 292 -11.71 -19.86 -1.29
N ALA A 293 -11.47 -20.31 -0.05
CA ALA A 293 -12.51 -20.74 0.87
C ALA A 293 -13.16 -19.58 1.67
N GLY A 294 -12.62 -18.36 1.57
CA GLY A 294 -13.08 -17.21 2.37
C GLY A 294 -12.66 -17.24 3.85
N GLU A 295 -11.73 -18.13 4.22
CA GLU A 295 -11.24 -18.32 5.59
C GLU A 295 -9.94 -17.54 5.88
N LEU A 296 -9.38 -16.86 4.87
CA LEU A 296 -8.15 -16.09 5.02
C LEU A 296 -8.20 -15.02 6.13
N PRO A 297 -9.27 -14.22 6.30
CA PRO A 297 -9.35 -13.26 7.41
C PRO A 297 -9.28 -13.94 8.78
N LYS A 298 -9.88 -15.12 8.92
CA LYS A 298 -9.84 -15.92 10.15
C LYS A 298 -8.43 -16.44 10.42
N PHE A 299 -7.73 -16.90 9.38
CA PHE A 299 -6.33 -17.32 9.50
C PHE A 299 -5.40 -16.17 9.91
N LYS A 300 -5.56 -14.98 9.32
CA LYS A 300 -4.78 -13.79 9.70
C LYS A 300 -5.00 -13.40 11.16
N ALA A 301 -6.26 -13.44 11.63
CA ALA A 301 -6.57 -13.23 13.05
C ALA A 301 -5.99 -14.36 13.94
N ALA A 302 -6.00 -15.61 13.48
CA ALA A 302 -5.45 -16.75 14.20
C ALA A 302 -3.92 -16.65 14.36
N LEU A 303 -3.20 -16.15 13.35
CA LEU A 303 -1.76 -15.86 13.44
C LEU A 303 -1.47 -14.85 14.55
N GLU A 304 -2.29 -13.79 14.67
CA GLU A 304 -2.11 -12.72 15.65
C GLU A 304 -2.38 -13.19 17.09
N ILE A 305 -3.50 -13.88 17.34
CA ILE A 305 -3.80 -14.41 18.69
C ILE A 305 -2.82 -15.50 19.14
N SER A 306 -2.24 -16.24 18.18
CA SER A 306 -1.28 -17.30 18.48
C SER A 306 0.14 -16.77 18.69
N ASP A 307 0.37 -15.46 18.46
CA ASP A 307 1.70 -14.85 18.40
C ASP A 307 2.65 -15.68 17.52
N CYS A 308 2.18 -16.00 16.31
CA CYS A 308 2.84 -16.97 15.44
C CYS A 308 4.20 -16.45 14.98
N SER A 309 5.26 -17.16 15.34
CA SER A 309 6.66 -16.76 15.08
C SER A 309 7.48 -17.85 14.38
N ASP A 310 6.82 -18.89 13.88
CA ASP A 310 7.48 -20.07 13.30
C ASP A 310 6.61 -20.68 12.20
N ILE A 311 7.25 -21.23 11.17
CA ILE A 311 6.55 -21.73 9.99
C ILE A 311 5.73 -23.00 10.26
N ASP A 312 6.20 -23.85 11.17
CA ASP A 312 5.51 -25.10 11.52
C ASP A 312 4.21 -24.76 12.26
N GLN A 313 4.26 -23.76 13.14
CA GLN A 313 3.06 -23.24 13.80
C GLN A 313 2.08 -22.65 12.77
N ALA A 314 2.57 -21.84 11.81
CA ALA A 314 1.74 -21.27 10.77
C ALA A 314 1.06 -22.36 9.92
N LEU A 315 1.80 -23.40 9.53
CA LEU A 315 1.28 -24.55 8.80
C LEU A 315 0.22 -25.31 9.59
N ASP A 316 0.46 -25.58 10.87
CA ASP A 316 -0.54 -26.21 11.75
C ASP A 316 -1.80 -25.34 11.85
N LEU A 317 -1.67 -24.01 11.98
CA LEU A 317 -2.81 -23.11 12.03
C LEU A 317 -3.70 -23.19 10.78
N THR A 318 -3.13 -23.42 9.59
CA THR A 318 -3.93 -23.57 8.36
C THR A 318 -4.94 -24.72 8.42
N ARG A 319 -4.72 -25.72 9.30
CA ARG A 319 -5.60 -26.89 9.48
C ARG A 319 -6.47 -26.82 10.73
N ASN A 320 -6.19 -25.88 11.63
CA ASN A 320 -6.83 -25.77 12.94
C ASN A 320 -7.59 -24.44 13.07
N LEU A 321 -8.25 -23.97 12.01
CA LEU A 321 -9.07 -22.76 12.10
C LEU A 321 -10.39 -23.00 12.84
N ASP A 322 -10.90 -24.24 12.86
CA ASP A 322 -12.08 -24.64 13.65
C ASP A 322 -11.87 -24.45 15.16
N CYS A 323 -10.63 -24.58 15.62
CA CYS A 323 -10.19 -24.29 16.97
C CYS A 323 -10.38 -22.83 17.43
N TYR A 324 -10.81 -21.93 16.55
CA TYR A 324 -11.05 -20.53 16.83
C TYR A 324 -12.49 -20.11 16.56
N ASP A 325 -13.06 -19.34 17.49
CA ASP A 325 -14.30 -18.62 17.24
C ASP A 325 -13.93 -17.21 16.76
N PHE A 326 -14.42 -16.83 15.58
CA PHE A 326 -14.05 -15.60 14.91
C PHE A 326 -15.29 -14.78 14.58
N ASN A 327 -15.30 -13.54 15.07
CA ASN A 327 -16.36 -12.57 14.89
C ASN A 327 -15.83 -11.37 14.09
N PRO A 328 -15.84 -11.46 12.75
CA PRO A 328 -15.25 -10.45 11.87
C PRO A 328 -15.97 -9.10 11.92
N ASP A 329 -17.25 -9.07 12.28
CA ASP A 329 -18.07 -7.86 12.25
C ASP A 329 -17.98 -7.05 13.57
N LEU A 330 -17.36 -7.59 14.61
CA LEU A 330 -17.20 -6.89 15.89
C LEU A 330 -15.93 -6.03 15.93
N SER A 331 -16.08 -4.76 16.31
CA SER A 331 -15.01 -3.76 16.34
C SER A 331 -14.62 -3.35 17.76
N SER A 332 -15.49 -3.60 18.74
CA SER A 332 -15.25 -3.17 20.13
C SER A 332 -15.49 -4.28 21.16
N PRO A 333 -14.81 -4.20 22.33
CA PRO A 333 -15.12 -5.04 23.48
C PRO A 333 -16.59 -4.98 23.90
N GLU A 334 -17.23 -3.82 23.75
CA GLU A 334 -18.63 -3.63 24.10
C GLU A 334 -19.56 -4.46 23.19
N GLU A 335 -19.31 -4.46 21.88
CA GLU A 335 -20.06 -5.26 20.92
C GLU A 335 -19.87 -6.77 21.18
N TYR A 336 -18.65 -7.20 21.52
CA TYR A 336 -18.38 -8.58 21.92
C TYR A 336 -19.17 -8.98 23.17
N ALA A 337 -19.11 -8.17 24.23
CA ALA A 337 -19.85 -8.47 25.46
C ALA A 337 -21.36 -8.48 25.24
N ARG A 338 -21.87 -7.58 24.39
CA ARG A 338 -23.28 -7.61 23.95
C ARG A 338 -23.60 -8.93 23.26
N GLN A 339 -22.84 -9.34 22.25
CA GLN A 339 -23.07 -10.58 21.52
C GLN A 339 -23.04 -11.80 22.45
N GLU A 340 -22.01 -11.93 23.29
CA GLU A 340 -21.87 -13.03 24.25
C GLU A 340 -23.03 -13.05 25.26
N PHE A 341 -23.54 -11.89 25.67
CA PHE A 341 -24.67 -11.79 26.59
C PHE A 341 -25.95 -12.33 25.94
N LEU A 342 -26.22 -11.91 24.70
CA LEU A 342 -27.37 -12.39 23.93
C LEU A 342 -27.31 -13.91 23.74
N LEU A 343 -26.15 -14.44 23.38
CA LEU A 343 -25.94 -15.88 23.20
C LEU A 343 -26.14 -16.66 24.50
N ARG A 344 -25.54 -16.19 25.60
CA ARG A 344 -25.57 -16.86 26.90
C ARG A 344 -26.97 -16.92 27.52
N TYR A 345 -27.77 -15.88 27.33
CA TYR A 345 -29.12 -15.78 27.91
C TYR A 345 -30.25 -16.03 26.90
N HIS A 346 -29.90 -16.35 25.65
CA HIS A 346 -30.84 -16.57 24.55
C HIS A 346 -31.81 -15.40 24.34
N ILE A 347 -31.30 -14.18 24.42
CA ILE A 347 -32.06 -12.94 24.23
C ILE A 347 -32.00 -12.53 22.75
N PRO A 348 -33.13 -12.26 22.07
CA PRO A 348 -33.12 -11.83 20.68
C PRO A 348 -32.57 -10.41 20.53
N GLU A 349 -31.87 -10.12 19.44
CA GLU A 349 -31.33 -8.77 19.17
C GLU A 349 -32.40 -7.66 19.12
N SER A 350 -33.65 -8.03 18.83
CA SER A 350 -34.79 -7.12 18.78
C SER A 350 -35.40 -6.81 20.14
N ASP A 351 -34.87 -7.36 21.23
CA ASP A 351 -35.41 -7.15 22.57
C ASP A 351 -35.31 -5.66 22.98
N PRO A 352 -36.44 -5.01 23.34
CA PRO A 352 -36.46 -3.58 23.63
C PRO A 352 -35.65 -3.21 24.89
N ASP A 353 -35.47 -4.14 25.83
CA ASP A 353 -34.79 -3.90 27.09
C ASP A 353 -33.25 -3.85 26.92
N LEU A 354 -32.72 -4.29 25.77
CA LEU A 354 -31.29 -4.17 25.48
C LEU A 354 -30.79 -2.73 25.50
N LYS A 355 -31.66 -1.76 25.20
CA LYS A 355 -31.34 -0.32 25.27
C LYS A 355 -31.11 0.18 26.70
N LEU A 356 -31.56 -0.58 27.70
CA LEU A 356 -31.39 -0.26 29.11
C LEU A 356 -30.07 -0.81 29.68
N LEU A 357 -29.37 -1.65 28.91
CA LEU A 357 -28.12 -2.28 29.32
C LEU A 357 -26.93 -1.52 28.75
N HIS A 358 -25.91 -1.30 29.58
CA HIS A 358 -24.63 -0.71 29.18
C HIS A 358 -23.54 -1.78 29.28
N PHE A 359 -23.07 -2.27 28.13
CA PHE A 359 -22.11 -3.37 28.07
C PHE A 359 -20.66 -2.91 28.32
N SER A 360 -20.36 -1.62 28.12
CA SER A 360 -19.08 -0.97 28.44
C SER A 360 -18.57 -1.14 29.88
N ARG A 361 -19.40 -1.62 30.81
CA ARG A 361 -18.99 -1.90 32.20
C ARG A 361 -18.46 -3.31 32.43
N CYS A 362 -18.69 -4.23 31.50
CA CYS A 362 -18.33 -5.65 31.62
C CYS A 362 -17.48 -6.16 30.45
N ASP A 363 -17.30 -5.32 29.43
CA ASP A 363 -16.64 -5.62 28.17
C ASP A 363 -15.23 -6.22 28.30
N SER A 364 -14.34 -5.48 28.94
CA SER A 364 -12.94 -5.85 29.17
C SER A 364 -12.81 -7.12 29.99
N LYS A 365 -13.65 -7.30 31.01
CA LYS A 365 -13.65 -8.50 31.86
C LYS A 365 -14.06 -9.74 31.07
N TRP A 366 -15.11 -9.65 30.27
CA TRP A 366 -15.62 -10.80 29.50
C TRP A 366 -14.68 -11.19 28.37
N MET A 367 -14.06 -10.23 27.68
CA MET A 367 -12.99 -10.53 26.72
C MET A 367 -11.80 -11.20 27.38
N GLN A 368 -11.34 -10.68 28.53
CA GLN A 368 -10.22 -11.28 29.28
C GLN A 368 -10.52 -12.71 29.76
N GLU A 369 -11.71 -12.95 30.31
CA GLU A 369 -12.14 -14.29 30.75
C GLU A 369 -12.21 -15.28 29.58
N ALA A 370 -12.69 -14.82 28.42
CA ALA A 370 -12.74 -15.61 27.19
C ALA A 370 -11.39 -15.72 26.48
N LYS A 371 -10.36 -15.00 26.93
CA LYS A 371 -9.09 -14.80 26.21
C LYS A 371 -9.30 -14.39 24.75
N ALA A 372 -10.32 -13.56 24.52
CA ALA A 372 -10.60 -12.98 23.22
C ALA A 372 -9.72 -11.74 23.02
N ILE A 373 -9.26 -11.51 21.79
CA ILE A 373 -8.52 -10.31 21.42
C ILE A 373 -9.18 -9.63 20.23
N THR A 374 -9.01 -8.31 20.14
CA THR A 374 -9.34 -7.54 18.95
C THR A 374 -8.14 -7.57 18.01
N THR A 375 -8.37 -7.98 16.77
CA THR A 375 -7.40 -7.93 15.66
C THR A 375 -7.91 -6.93 14.61
N PRO A 376 -7.07 -6.49 13.66
CA PRO A 376 -7.52 -5.72 12.50
C PRO A 376 -8.64 -6.41 11.69
N TYR A 377 -8.75 -7.74 11.78
CA TYR A 377 -9.72 -8.53 11.01
C TYR A 377 -11.03 -8.80 11.76
N GLY A 378 -11.13 -8.44 13.04
CA GLY A 378 -12.26 -8.76 13.91
C GLY A 378 -11.85 -9.25 15.28
N ILE A 379 -12.81 -9.75 16.06
CA ILE A 379 -12.54 -10.33 17.37
C ILE A 379 -12.41 -11.85 17.26
N ILE A 380 -11.34 -12.40 17.82
CA ILE A 380 -11.04 -13.83 17.78
C ILE A 380 -10.76 -14.37 19.17
N ARG A 381 -11.13 -15.63 19.42
CA ARG A 381 -10.72 -16.40 20.60
C ARG A 381 -10.42 -17.84 20.26
N ARG A 382 -9.55 -18.46 21.06
CA ARG A 382 -9.33 -19.92 21.03
C ARG A 382 -10.47 -20.63 21.77
N ASN A 383 -11.13 -21.58 21.12
CA ASN A 383 -12.17 -22.41 21.75
C ASN A 383 -11.57 -23.68 22.40
N ASN A 384 -12.43 -24.65 22.76
CA ASN A 384 -12.01 -25.85 23.50
C ASN A 384 -11.68 -27.06 22.60
N GLN A 385 -11.72 -26.93 21.27
CA GLN A 385 -11.35 -28.04 20.38
C GLN A 385 -9.85 -28.33 20.50
N GLU A 386 -9.42 -29.58 20.32
CA GLU A 386 -8.00 -29.95 20.35
C GLU A 386 -7.33 -29.65 19.00
N MET A 387 -6.11 -29.12 19.02
CA MET A 387 -5.34 -28.92 17.78
C MET A 387 -4.72 -30.24 17.32
N THR A 388 -4.74 -30.46 16.01
CA THR A 388 -3.90 -31.46 15.35
C THR A 388 -2.60 -30.79 14.92
N LEU A 389 -1.48 -31.17 15.52
CA LEU A 389 -0.15 -30.65 15.20
C LEU A 389 0.56 -31.66 14.32
N ASP A 390 0.74 -31.34 13.04
CA ASP A 390 1.48 -32.19 12.09
C ASP A 390 2.93 -31.73 11.94
N PHE A 391 3.19 -30.43 12.15
CA PHE A 391 4.48 -29.80 11.92
C PHE A 391 5.18 -29.44 13.24
N SER A 392 4.47 -28.85 14.21
CA SER A 392 5.06 -28.35 15.46
C SER A 392 5.47 -29.43 16.48
N ILE A 393 5.38 -30.73 16.15
CA ILE A 393 5.78 -31.80 17.07
C ILE A 393 7.31 -31.81 17.21
N LYS A 394 7.82 -31.35 18.36
CA LYS A 394 9.21 -31.61 18.76
C LYS A 394 9.47 -33.11 18.75
N GLN A 395 10.41 -33.57 17.92
CA GLN A 395 11.00 -34.91 18.04
C GLN A 395 11.57 -35.06 19.45
N THR A 396 10.80 -35.69 20.34
CA THR A 396 11.27 -36.04 21.67
C THR A 396 12.13 -37.29 21.50
N GLY A 397 13.40 -37.10 21.14
CA GLY A 397 14.20 -38.19 20.57
C GLY A 397 15.72 -38.07 20.66
N GLN A 398 16.28 -37.36 21.65
CA GLN A 398 17.65 -37.63 22.08
C GLN A 398 17.73 -37.68 23.61
N GLN A 399 17.48 -38.88 24.15
CA GLN A 399 18.03 -39.24 25.46
C GLN A 399 19.55 -39.23 25.33
N MET A 400 20.17 -38.42 26.19
CA MET A 400 21.61 -38.42 26.49
C MET A 400 22.17 -39.84 26.53
N ARG A 401 23.30 -40.04 25.85
CA ARG A 401 24.32 -41.01 26.24
C ARG A 401 25.66 -40.31 26.37
#